data_AF-A0A180FYZ1-F1
#
_entry.id   AF-A0A180FYZ1-F1
#
_cell.length_a   1.000
_cell.length_b   1.000
_cell.length_c   1.000
_cell.angle_alpha   90.00
_cell.angle_beta   90.00
_cell.angle_gamma   90.00
#
_symmetry.space_group_name_H-M   'P 1'
#
loop_
_entity.id
_entity.type
_entity.pdbx_description
1 polymer ?
#
loop_
_entity_poly.entity_id
_entity_poly.type
_entity_poly.pdbx_seq_one_letter_code
_entity_poly.pdbx_strand_id
1 'polypeptide(L)'
;MIEIMKMQHRTKNDSQLVRGIVLDHGARHPDMPRRVENALILTLNVSLEYKKTEVNSGFFYSSAKQREKLVESEQKLIGNRVKKIIKLKRRVCDSEINLEALAN
;
A
#
# COMPACT_ATOMS: atom_id res chain seq x y z
N MET A 1 -7.43 -12.05 22.49
CA MET A 1 -5.96 -12.02 22.42
C MET A 1 -5.54 -10.57 22.63
N ILE A 2 -4.58 -10.31 23.54
CA ILE A 2 -4.08 -8.97 23.83
C ILE A 2 -2.60 -8.97 23.44
N GLU A 3 -2.19 -7.99 22.63
CA GLU A 3 -0.81 -7.82 22.21
C GLU A 3 -0.20 -6.61 22.93
N ILE A 4 1.02 -6.77 23.42
CA ILE A 4 1.75 -5.72 24.13
C ILE A 4 2.79 -5.13 23.18
N MET A 5 2.51 -3.95 22.63
CA MET A 5 3.49 -3.18 21.86
C MET A 5 4.33 -2.31 22.78
N LYS A 6 5.65 -2.50 22.73
CA LYS A 6 6.62 -1.72 23.51
C LYS A 6 7.20 -0.59 22.66
N MET A 7 7.00 0.63 23.12
CA MET A 7 7.61 1.82 22.51
C MET A 7 8.86 2.23 23.31
N GLN A 8 10.04 2.22 22.67
CA GLN A 8 11.32 2.44 23.37
C GLN A 8 11.55 3.89 23.81
N HIS A 9 10.92 4.86 23.16
CA HIS A 9 11.20 6.30 23.35
C HIS A 9 10.11 7.04 24.13
N ARG A 10 9.26 6.32 24.86
CA ARG A 10 8.14 6.90 25.62
C ARG A 10 8.30 6.63 27.11
N THR A 11 7.72 7.50 27.92
CA THR A 11 7.73 7.40 29.38
C THR A 11 6.67 6.42 29.86
N LYS A 12 6.83 5.83 31.06
CA LYS A 12 5.88 4.84 31.60
C LYS A 12 4.43 5.36 31.65
N ASN A 13 4.27 6.66 31.92
CA ASN A 13 2.98 7.33 32.00
C ASN A 13 2.25 7.48 30.66
N ASP A 14 2.93 7.26 29.52
CA ASP A 14 2.33 7.38 28.17
C ASP A 14 1.65 6.07 27.72
N SER A 15 1.65 5.04 28.57
CA SER A 15 1.06 3.74 28.26
C SER A 15 -0.46 3.84 28.25
N GLN A 16 -1.08 3.42 27.14
CA GLN A 16 -2.54 3.44 26.98
C GLN A 16 -3.04 2.16 26.34
N LEU A 17 -4.28 1.80 26.66
CA LEU A 17 -4.98 0.70 25.99
C LEU A 17 -5.61 1.22 24.69
N VAL A 18 -5.13 0.70 23.56
CA VAL A 18 -5.72 0.99 22.25
C VAL A 18 -6.76 -0.09 21.92
N ARG A 19 -8.02 0.33 21.69
CA ARG A 19 -9.09 -0.57 21.23
C ARG A 19 -9.03 -0.72 19.71
N GLY A 20 -7.98 -1.39 19.23
CA GLY A 20 -7.72 -1.55 17.81
C GLY A 20 -6.36 -2.19 17.57
N ILE A 21 -5.87 -2.07 16.34
CA ILE A 21 -4.56 -2.56 15.92
C ILE A 21 -3.60 -1.37 15.87
N VAL A 22 -2.41 -1.55 16.44
CA VAL A 22 -1.30 -0.59 16.34
C VAL A 22 -0.29 -1.15 15.35
N LEU A 23 0.18 -0.30 14.43
CA LEU A 23 1.16 -0.66 13.41
C LEU A 23 2.33 0.33 13.48
N ASP A 24 3.56 -0.15 13.34
CA ASP A 24 4.77 0.68 13.42
C ASP A 24 4.96 1.60 12.21
N HIS A 25 4.31 1.28 11.08
CA HIS A 25 4.47 1.99 9.83
C HIS A 25 3.26 2.89 9.55
N GLY A 26 3.52 4.19 9.40
CA GLY A 26 2.52 5.19 9.05
C GLY A 26 2.61 5.67 7.60
N ALA A 27 2.18 6.91 7.38
CA ALA A 27 2.23 7.58 6.08
C ALA A 27 3.65 7.61 5.48
N ARG A 28 3.78 7.25 4.20
CA ARG A 28 5.06 7.17 3.49
C ARG A 28 5.45 8.46 2.77
N HIS A 29 4.51 9.38 2.55
CA HIS A 29 4.72 10.64 1.84
C HIS A 29 4.28 11.82 2.72
N PRO A 30 5.00 12.95 2.72
CA PRO A 30 4.64 14.13 3.52
C PRO A 30 3.24 14.67 3.18
N ASP A 31 2.84 14.62 1.91
CA ASP A 31 1.52 15.09 1.45
C ASP A 31 0.36 14.13 1.80
N MET A 32 0.64 12.95 2.36
CA MET A 32 -0.44 12.07 2.84
C MET A 32 -1.03 12.60 4.15
N PRO A 33 -2.35 12.52 4.34
CA PRO A 33 -2.99 12.98 5.56
C PRO A 33 -2.48 12.17 6.77
N ARG A 34 -2.10 12.88 7.83
CA ARG A 34 -1.61 12.26 9.08
C ARG A 34 -2.71 11.66 9.94
N ARG A 35 -3.95 12.14 9.76
CA ARG A 35 -5.15 11.66 10.46
C ARG A 35 -6.27 11.49 9.45
N VAL A 36 -6.93 10.33 9.49
CA VAL A 36 -8.07 9.99 8.65
C VAL A 36 -9.14 9.41 9.57
N GLU A 37 -10.35 9.96 9.50
CA GLU A 37 -11.52 9.47 10.23
C GLU A 37 -12.40 8.68 9.26
N ASN A 38 -13.12 7.67 9.76
CA ASN A 38 -13.96 6.77 8.95
C ASN A 38 -13.21 6.15 7.76
N ALA A 39 -11.98 5.70 8.01
CA ALA A 39 -11.12 5.13 6.98
C ALA A 39 -11.57 3.71 6.58
N LEU A 40 -11.60 3.44 5.27
CA LEU A 40 -11.73 2.10 4.73
C LEU A 40 -10.35 1.47 4.59
N ILE A 41 -10.13 0.34 5.28
CA ILE A 41 -8.84 -0.35 5.31
C ILE A 41 -8.82 -1.40 4.19
N LEU A 42 -7.87 -1.27 3.27
CA LEU A 42 -7.62 -2.23 2.20
C LEU A 42 -6.46 -3.16 2.59
N THR A 43 -6.76 -4.42 2.85
CA THR A 43 -5.76 -5.46 3.07
C THR A 43 -5.35 -6.10 1.74
N LEU A 44 -4.05 -6.15 1.45
CA LEU A 44 -3.53 -6.70 0.20
C LEU A 44 -2.46 -7.75 0.47
N ASN A 45 -2.55 -8.90 -0.18
CA ASN A 45 -1.49 -9.91 -0.26
C ASN A 45 -0.74 -9.83 -1.60
N VAL A 46 -0.57 -8.61 -2.14
CA VAL A 46 0.09 -8.37 -3.42
C VAL A 46 1.09 -7.23 -3.23
N SER A 47 2.30 -7.40 -3.78
CA SER A 47 3.32 -6.36 -3.75
C SER A 47 3.05 -5.29 -4.80
N LEU A 48 3.28 -4.03 -4.43
CA LEU A 48 3.18 -2.86 -5.30
C LEU A 48 4.53 -2.42 -5.87
N GLU A 49 5.54 -3.27 -5.75
CA GLU A 49 6.88 -3.04 -6.26
C GLU A 49 7.16 -3.91 -7.48
N TYR A 50 8.19 -3.54 -8.23
CA TYR A 50 8.71 -4.40 -9.28
C TYR A 50 9.36 -5.62 -8.64
N LYS A 51 8.80 -6.79 -8.92
CA LYS A 51 9.38 -8.07 -8.51
C LYS A 51 10.26 -8.61 -9.62
N LYS A 52 11.48 -9.03 -9.26
CA LYS A 52 12.29 -9.87 -10.15
C LYS A 52 11.53 -11.15 -10.45
N THR A 53 11.68 -11.64 -11.67
CA THR A 53 11.12 -12.94 -12.06
C THR A 53 11.80 -14.05 -11.26
N GLU A 54 11.04 -15.07 -10.89
CA GLU A 54 11.56 -16.24 -10.14
C GLU A 54 12.59 -17.03 -10.96
N VAL A 55 12.44 -17.03 -12.28
CA VAL A 55 13.46 -17.54 -13.20
C VAL A 55 14.56 -16.50 -13.33
N ASN A 56 15.82 -16.93 -13.32
CA ASN A 56 17.02 -16.11 -13.55
C ASN A 56 16.96 -15.44 -14.94
N SER A 57 16.24 -14.33 -15.02
CA SER A 57 16.17 -13.48 -16.20
C SER A 57 17.29 -12.45 -16.12
N GLY A 58 18.35 -12.68 -16.88
CA GLY A 58 19.37 -11.66 -17.13
C GLY A 58 18.86 -10.67 -18.17
N PHE A 59 18.71 -9.39 -17.81
CA PHE A 59 18.41 -8.34 -18.78
C PHE A 59 19.70 -7.84 -19.41
N PHE A 60 20.04 -8.37 -20.59
CA PHE A 60 21.15 -7.87 -21.40
C PHE A 60 20.64 -6.73 -22.28
N TYR A 61 21.23 -5.54 -22.14
CA TYR A 61 20.95 -4.40 -23.00
C TYR A 61 22.24 -3.99 -23.73
N SER A 62 22.13 -3.77 -25.04
CA SER A 62 23.25 -3.37 -25.89
C SER A 62 23.16 -1.91 -26.32
N SER A 63 22.07 -1.22 -25.98
CA SER A 63 21.81 0.17 -26.36
C SER A 63 21.02 0.94 -25.32
N ALA A 64 21.19 2.27 -25.27
CA ALA A 64 20.45 3.15 -24.37
C ALA A 64 18.93 3.06 -24.56
N LYS A 65 18.47 2.94 -25.81
CA LYS A 65 17.05 2.81 -26.16
C LYS A 65 16.38 1.56 -25.59
N GLN A 66 17.12 0.46 -25.44
CA GLN A 66 16.60 -0.76 -24.80
C GLN A 66 16.44 -0.59 -23.29
N ARG A 67 17.36 0.14 -22.64
CA ARG A 67 17.27 0.46 -21.21
C ARG A 67 16.06 1.34 -20.89
N GLU A 68 15.79 2.36 -21.70
CA GLU A 68 14.61 3.24 -21.52
C GLU A 68 13.30 2.47 -21.61
N LYS A 69 13.16 1.58 -22.60
CA LYS A 69 11.96 0.74 -22.75
C LYS A 69 11.70 -0.16 -21.55
N LEU A 70 12.75 -0.66 -20.90
CA LEU A 70 12.60 -1.48 -19.68
C LEU A 70 12.04 -0.64 -18.54
N VAL A 71 12.63 0.54 -18.28
CA VAL A 71 12.13 1.46 -17.25
C VAL A 71 10.67 1.84 -17.48
N GLU A 72 10.30 2.12 -18.73
CA GLU A 72 8.91 2.41 -19.10
C GLU A 72 7.99 1.21 -18.82
N SER A 73 8.43 -0.01 -19.13
CA SER A 73 7.65 -1.23 -18.88
C SER A 73 7.42 -1.49 -17.39
N GLU A 74 8.43 -1.24 -16.54
CA GLU A 74 8.32 -1.37 -15.09
C GLU A 74 7.34 -0.36 -14.52
N GLN A 75 7.47 0.92 -14.92
CA GLN A 75 6.54 1.98 -14.52
C GLN A 75 5.11 1.67 -14.95
N LYS A 76 4.91 1.14 -16.17
CA LYS A 76 3.58 0.77 -16.67
C LYS A 76 2.97 -0.37 -15.86
N LEU A 77 3.76 -1.36 -15.47
CA LEU A 77 3.29 -2.50 -14.67
C LEU A 77 2.78 -2.02 -13.29
N ILE A 78 3.61 -1.25 -12.59
CA ILE A 78 3.25 -0.70 -11.27
C ILE A 78 2.07 0.27 -11.40
N GLY A 79 2.11 1.17 -12.39
CA GLY A 79 1.05 2.14 -12.66
C GLY A 79 -0.29 1.47 -12.93
N ASN A 80 -0.32 0.35 -13.65
CA ASN A 80 -1.56 -0.39 -13.91
C ASN A 80 -2.15 -1.00 -12.63
N ARG A 81 -1.32 -1.49 -11.69
CA ARG A 81 -1.79 -1.98 -10.38
C ARG A 81 -2.39 -0.84 -9.55
N VAL A 82 -1.68 0.28 -9.46
CA VAL A 82 -2.13 1.47 -8.72
C VAL A 82 -3.43 2.03 -9.31
N LYS A 83 -3.57 2.08 -10.64
CA LYS A 83 -4.82 2.50 -11.30
C LYS A 83 -6.02 1.65 -10.90
N LYS A 84 -5.85 0.33 -10.76
CA LYS A 84 -6.93 -0.56 -10.29
C LYS A 84 -7.34 -0.24 -8.86
N ILE A 85 -6.38 0.02 -7.98
CA ILE A 85 -6.64 0.42 -6.59
C ILE A 85 -7.35 1.77 -6.54
N ILE A 86 -6.94 2.75 -7.34
CA ILE A 86 -7.62 4.05 -7.42
C ILE A 86 -9.06 3.88 -7.93
N LYS A 87 -9.29 3.02 -8.92
CA LYS A 87 -10.63 2.72 -9.42
C LYS A 87 -11.52 2.12 -8.32
N LEU A 88 -10.97 1.18 -7.55
CA LEU A 88 -11.67 0.60 -6.39
C LEU A 88 -11.96 1.67 -5.33
N LYS A 89 -10.97 2.49 -4.97
CA LYS A 89 -11.13 3.60 -4.03
C LYS A 89 -12.30 4.50 -4.46
N ARG A 90 -12.31 4.97 -5.71
CA ARG A 90 -13.39 5.83 -6.21
C ARG A 90 -14.75 5.18 -6.11
N ARG A 91 -14.84 3.88 -6.44
CA ARG A 91 -16.08 3.12 -6.31
C ARG A 91 -16.56 3.11 -4.85
N VAL A 92 -15.70 2.72 -3.90
CA VAL A 92 -16.15 2.49 -2.51
C VAL A 92 -16.25 3.79 -1.69
N CYS A 93 -15.38 4.76 -1.92
CA CYS A 93 -15.32 6.00 -1.13
C CYS A 93 -16.20 7.13 -1.67
N ASP A 94 -16.31 7.28 -3.01
CA ASP A 94 -16.91 8.49 -3.60
C ASP A 94 -18.39 8.26 -4.02
N SER A 95 -18.82 7.01 -4.14
CA SER A 95 -20.23 6.66 -4.37
C SER A 95 -20.87 6.22 -3.05
N GLU A 96 -22.12 6.62 -2.79
CA GLU A 96 -22.97 6.06 -1.74
C GLU A 96 -23.26 4.59 -2.05
N ILE A 97 -22.27 3.72 -1.85
CA ILE A 97 -22.44 2.30 -2.08
C ILE A 97 -22.98 1.66 -0.81
N ASN A 98 -24.17 1.10 -0.95
CA ASN A 98 -24.72 0.11 -0.03
C ASN A 98 -23.73 -1.05 0.06
N LEU A 99 -23.01 -1.16 1.19
CA LEU A 99 -21.90 -2.10 1.40
C LEU A 99 -22.28 -3.57 1.16
N GLU A 100 -23.57 -3.89 1.23
CA GLU A 100 -24.14 -5.23 0.98
C GLU A 100 -23.97 -5.70 -0.49
N ALA A 101 -23.90 -4.78 -1.46
CA ALA A 101 -23.82 -5.13 -2.88
C ALA A 101 -22.41 -5.54 -3.36
N LEU A 102 -21.38 -5.35 -2.52
CA LEU A 102 -19.97 -5.66 -2.83
C LEU A 102 -19.48 -6.97 -2.21
N ALA A 103 -20.27 -7.59 -1.33
CA ALA A 103 -19.91 -8.82 -0.63
C ALA A 103 -20.24 -10.11 -1.39
N ASN A 104 -20.84 -10.01 -2.58
CA ASN A 104 -21.18 -11.13 -3.48
C ASN A 104 -20.33 -11.13 -4.74
#